data_AF-A0A6P5GTV3-F1
#
_entry.id   AF-A0A6P5GTV3-F1
#
_cell.length_a   1.000
_cell.length_b   1.000
_cell.length_c   1.000
_cell.angle_alpha   90.00
_cell.angle_beta   90.00
_cell.angle_gamma   90.00
#
_symmetry.space_group_name_H-M   'P 1'
#
loop_
_entity.id
_entity.type
_entity.pdbx_description
1 polymer ?
#
loop_
_entity_poly.entity_id
_entity_poly.type
_entity_poly.pdbx_seq_one_letter_code
_entity_poly.pdbx_strand_id
1 'polypeptide(L)'
;MTDETFDTDLILAIFKLVWSRRAETSDEKDEAINVEVGASTSKKNRGTTANASSLKVSCELLRFFVTVYFIFQRGCSTCRHTC
;
A
#
# COMPACT_ATOMS: atom_id res chain seq x y z
N MET A 1 2.11 -10.69 -26.62
CA MET A 1 1.51 -11.07 -25.33
C MET A 1 1.50 -9.80 -24.50
N THR A 2 0.36 -9.13 -24.41
CA THR A 2 0.18 -8.07 -23.42
C THR A 2 0.25 -8.76 -22.06
N ASP A 3 1.41 -8.68 -21.41
CA ASP A 3 1.56 -9.12 -20.02
C ASP A 3 0.54 -8.31 -19.22
N GLU A 4 -0.52 -8.98 -18.75
CA GLU A 4 -1.58 -8.37 -17.92
C GLU A 4 -0.99 -8.03 -16.56
N THR A 5 -0.12 -7.02 -16.54
CA THR A 5 0.49 -6.47 -15.33
C THR A 5 -0.40 -5.35 -14.78
N PHE A 6 -0.25 -5.08 -13.49
CA PHE A 6 -1.01 -4.03 -12.84
C PHE A 6 -0.66 -2.66 -13.43
N ASP A 7 -1.67 -1.83 -13.62
CA ASP A 7 -1.48 -0.46 -14.08
C ASP A 7 -0.71 0.37 -13.03
N THR A 8 0.28 1.13 -13.49
CA THR A 8 1.18 1.89 -12.62
C THR A 8 0.45 3.00 -11.85
N ASP A 9 -0.54 3.65 -12.48
CA ASP A 9 -1.32 4.71 -11.84
C ASP A 9 -2.26 4.13 -10.79
N LEU A 10 -2.80 2.93 -11.01
CA LEU A 10 -3.59 2.21 -10.01
C LEU A 10 -2.75 1.89 -8.76
N ILE A 11 -1.54 1.36 -8.93
CA ILE A 11 -0.64 1.08 -7.79
C ILE A 11 -0.28 2.37 -7.05
N LEU A 12 -0.01 3.46 -7.78
CA LEU A 12 0.26 4.76 -7.17
C LEU A 12 -0.95 5.29 -6.39
N ALA A 13 -2.17 5.09 -6.88
CA ALA A 13 -3.39 5.47 -6.17
C ALA A 13 -3.56 4.69 -4.85
N ILE A 14 -3.27 3.38 -4.86
CA ILE A 14 -3.27 2.55 -3.64
C ILE A 14 -2.26 3.08 -2.62
N PHE A 15 -1.04 3.39 -3.06
CA PHE A 15 -0.01 3.94 -2.18
C PHE A 15 -0.41 5.27 -1.58
N LYS A 16 -0.92 6.19 -2.39
CA LYS A 16 -1.44 7.49 -1.92
C LYS A 16 -2.54 7.30 -0.87
N LEU A 17 -3.49 6.42 -1.12
CA LEU A 17 -4.57 6.14 -0.17
C LEU A 17 -4.04 5.65 1.19
N VAL A 18 -3.10 4.69 1.18
CA VAL A 18 -2.49 4.16 2.40
C VAL A 18 -1.65 5.21 3.14
N TRP A 19 -0.91 6.04 2.41
CA TRP A 19 -0.13 7.13 3.00
C TRP A 19 -0.99 8.23 3.59
N SER A 20 -2.07 8.63 2.90
CA SER A 20 -3.04 9.59 3.42
C SER A 20 -3.66 9.10 4.73
N ARG A 21 -4.11 7.84 4.77
CA ARG A 21 -4.66 7.25 6.00
C ARG A 21 -3.65 7.23 7.15
N ARG A 22 -2.37 6.97 6.87
CA ARG A 22 -1.33 7.00 7.89
C ARG A 22 -1.08 8.41 8.41
N ALA A 23 -1.08 9.41 7.52
CA ALA A 23 -0.92 10.80 7.91
C ALA A 23 -2.03 11.25 8.87
N GLU A 24 -3.29 10.89 8.58
CA GLU A 24 -4.45 11.20 9.43
C GLU A 24 -4.33 10.57 10.83
N THR A 25 -3.90 9.30 10.93
CA THR A 25 -3.68 8.64 12.23
C THR A 25 -2.45 9.14 13.00
N SER A 26 -1.60 9.94 12.37
CA SER A 26 -0.39 10.51 13.01
C SER A 26 -0.71 11.80 13.78
N ASP A 27 -1.73 12.54 13.38
CA ASP A 27 -2.13 13.79 14.04
C ASP A 27 -2.84 13.53 15.38
N GLU A 28 -3.50 12.39 15.57
CA GLU A 28 -4.20 12.05 16.82
C GLU A 28 -3.25 11.65 17.97
N LYS A 29 -1.99 11.28 17.68
CA LYS A 29 -1.03 10.84 18.70
C LYS A 29 -0.19 11.99 19.29
N ASP A 30 -0.17 13.15 18.64
CA ASP A 30 0.51 14.36 19.12
C ASP A 30 -0.40 15.29 19.96
N GLU A 31 -1.73 15.05 20.00
CA GLU A 31 -2.70 15.87 20.74
C GLU A 31 -2.85 15.51 22.23
N ALA A 32 -2.14 14.50 22.74
CA ALA A 32 -2.17 14.14 24.17
C ALA A 32 -1.03 14.77 24.99
N ILE A 33 -0.06 15.44 24.33
CA ILE A 33 1.08 16.07 25.00
C ILE A 33 1.39 17.41 24.32
N ASN A 34 0.46 18.36 24.35
CA ASN A 34 0.85 19.76 24.17
C ASN A 34 -0.09 20.70 24.91
N VAL A 35 0.10 20.75 26.23
CA VAL A 35 -0.41 21.84 27.07
C VAL A 35 0.37 23.11 26.71
N GLU A 36 -0.37 24.04 26.12
CA GLU A 36 -0.12 25.48 26.01
C GLU A 36 1.07 26.01 25.20
N VAL A 37 0.77 27.17 24.61
CA VAL A 37 1.67 28.19 24.06
C VAL A 37 2.16 27.97 22.64
N GLY A 38 1.46 28.67 21.73
CA GLY A 38 2.12 29.65 20.88
C GLY A 38 2.80 29.11 19.61
N ALA A 39 2.10 29.31 18.49
CA ALA A 39 2.64 29.62 17.17
C ALA A 39 3.71 28.70 16.56
N SER A 40 3.45 28.32 15.31
CA SER A 40 4.32 27.58 14.37
C SER A 40 4.15 26.07 14.51
N THR A 41 3.67 25.36 13.49
CA THR A 41 4.42 25.14 12.26
C THR A 41 3.46 24.86 11.10
N SER A 42 3.68 25.54 9.97
CA SER A 42 3.18 25.09 8.68
C SER A 42 3.82 23.74 8.37
N LYS A 43 3.19 22.63 8.79
CA LYS A 43 3.64 21.28 8.47
C LYS A 43 3.33 21.04 6.99
N LYS A 44 4.25 21.47 6.12
CA LYS A 44 4.33 21.02 4.74
C LYS A 44 4.52 19.51 4.77
N ASN A 45 3.41 18.78 4.69
CA ASN A 45 3.37 17.33 4.54
C ASN A 45 4.42 16.95 3.51
N ARG A 46 5.50 16.30 3.96
CA ARG A 46 6.51 15.73 3.08
C ARG A 46 5.83 14.63 2.31
N GLY A 47 5.26 14.99 1.15
CA GLY A 47 4.47 14.09 0.32
C GLY A 47 5.23 12.80 0.12
N THR A 48 4.70 11.71 0.66
CA THR A 48 5.27 10.38 0.43
C THR A 48 5.02 10.06 -1.04
N THR A 49 6.07 9.72 -1.76
CA THR A 49 6.02 9.46 -3.20
C THR A 49 6.78 8.18 -3.52
N ALA A 50 6.33 7.45 -4.54
CA ALA A 50 7.01 6.28 -5.06
C ALA A 50 7.71 6.65 -6.37
N ASN A 51 8.95 6.18 -6.54
CA ASN A 51 9.66 6.35 -7.80
C ASN A 51 9.15 5.33 -8.84
N ALA A 52 9.37 5.60 -10.13
CA ALA A 52 8.89 4.74 -11.22
C ALA A 52 9.37 3.28 -11.11
N SER A 53 10.61 3.05 -10.68
CA SER A 53 11.15 1.69 -10.49
C SER A 53 10.44 0.94 -9.36
N SER A 54 10.14 1.61 -8.25
CA SER A 54 9.39 1.04 -7.13
C SER A 54 7.96 0.68 -7.53
N LEU A 55 7.31 1.49 -8.38
CA LEU A 55 5.98 1.17 -8.89
C LEU A 55 6.02 -0.07 -9.79
N LYS A 56 7.00 -0.19 -10.69
CA LYS A 56 7.20 -1.38 -11.53
C LYS A 56 7.40 -2.65 -10.69
N VAL A 57 8.31 -2.62 -9.71
CA VAL A 57 8.52 -3.75 -8.80
C VAL A 57 7.23 -4.09 -8.05
N SER A 58 6.47 -3.09 -7.63
CA SER A 58 5.21 -3.30 -6.93
C SER A 58 4.15 -3.98 -7.81
N CYS A 59 4.09 -3.64 -9.11
CA CYS A 59 3.21 -4.30 -10.08
C CYS A 59 3.55 -5.79 -10.18
N GLU A 60 4.84 -6.12 -10.31
CA GLU A 60 5.30 -7.51 -10.40
C GLU A 60 5.04 -8.31 -9.12
N LEU A 61 5.26 -7.69 -7.95
CA LEU A 61 4.99 -8.33 -6.66
C LEU A 61 3.51 -8.66 -6.49
N LEU A 62 2.61 -7.73 -6.84
CA LEU A 62 1.17 -7.99 -6.77
C LEU A 62 0.75 -9.08 -7.75
N ARG A 63 1.28 -9.06 -8.98
CA ARG A 63 1.02 -10.10 -9.99
C ARG A 63 1.43 -11.48 -9.48
N PHE A 64 2.64 -11.58 -8.93
CA PHE A 64 3.14 -12.82 -8.35
C PHE A 64 2.28 -13.26 -7.16
N PHE A 65 1.93 -12.34 -6.25
CA PHE A 65 1.11 -12.65 -5.09
C PHE A 65 -0.26 -13.23 -5.47
N VAL A 66 -0.97 -12.59 -6.40
CA VAL A 66 -2.28 -13.07 -6.89
C VAL A 66 -2.15 -14.43 -7.58
N THR A 67 -1.14 -14.58 -8.42
CA THR A 67 -0.89 -15.83 -9.15
C THR A 67 -0.58 -16.99 -8.20
N VAL A 68 0.34 -16.79 -7.26
CA VAL A 68 0.74 -17.80 -6.28
C VAL A 68 -0.40 -18.12 -5.32
N TYR A 69 -1.13 -17.11 -4.84
CA TYR A 69 -2.29 -17.33 -3.98
C TYR A 69 -3.34 -18.20 -4.67
N PHE A 70 -3.60 -17.94 -5.96
CA PHE A 70 -4.54 -18.72 -6.74
C PHE A 70 -4.08 -20.15 -6.99
N ILE A 71 -2.79 -20.36 -7.30
CA ILE A 71 -2.20 -21.70 -7.43
C ILE A 71 -2.29 -22.44 -6.10
N PHE A 72 -1.97 -21.78 -4.98
CA PHE A 72 -2.04 -22.38 -3.65
C PHE A 72 -3.48 -22.76 -3.29
N GLN A 73 -4.45 -21.88 -3.54
CA GLN A 73 -5.88 -22.18 -3.33
C GLN A 73 -6.34 -23.37 -4.19
N ARG A 74 -5.94 -23.44 -5.47
CA ARG A 74 -6.28 -24.57 -6.33
C ARG A 74 -5.60 -25.86 -5.92
N GLY A 75 -4.31 -25.82 -5.58
CA GLY A 75 -3.58 -26.98 -5.05
C GLY A 75 -4.16 -27.48 -3.72
N CYS A 76 -4.60 -26.57 -2.84
CA CYS A 76 -5.25 -26.90 -1.59
C CYS A 76 -6.68 -27.44 -1.79
N SER A 77 -7.39 -26.98 -2.83
CA SER A 77 -8.69 -27.54 -3.23
C SER A 77 -8.58 -28.98 -3.71
N THR A 78 -7.48 -29.35 -4.37
CA THR A 78 -7.20 -30.75 -4.74
C THR A 78 -6.88 -31.64 -3.52
N CYS A 79 -6.31 -31.09 -2.45
CA CYS A 79 -6.14 -31.81 -1.17
C CYS A 79 -7.45 -31.98 -0.39
N ARG A 80 -8.48 -31.18 -0.69
CA ARG A 80 -9.75 -31.18 0.07
C ARG A 80 -10.72 -32.30 -0.36
N HIS A 81 -10.45 -32.99 -1.47
CA HIS A 81 -11.30 -34.06 -2.00
C HIS A 81 -10.76 -35.48 -1.77
N THR A 82 -9.65 -35.63 -1.03
CA THR A 82 -9.01 -36.93 -0.79
C THR A 82 -8.93 -37.34 0.69
N CYS A 83 -9.66 -36.65 1.57
CA CYS A 83 -9.83 -37.03 2.98
C CYS A 83 -11.26 -37.48 3.25
#